data_AF-A0A961GRU7-F1
#
_entry.id   AF-A0A961GRU7-F1
#
_cell.length_a   1.000
_cell.length_b   1.000
_cell.length_c   1.000
_cell.angle_alpha   90.00
_cell.angle_beta   90.00
_cell.angle_gamma   90.00
#
_symmetry.space_group_name_H-M   'P 1'
#
loop_
_entity.id
_entity.type
_entity.pdbx_description
1 polymer ?
#
loop_
_entity_poly.entity_id
_entity_poly.type
_entity_poly.pdbx_seq_one_letter_code
_entity_poly.pdbx_strand_id
1 'polypeptide(L)'
;MPSPATRPAWNAAAARLAERDPVMAALHDRHGAPRLARGPRADARFEALANSIAYQQLNGRAAATIWGRVLDAVGPSFTPEAVLAVDPSQLRAAGLSNAKTAAILDLAARVDDGRVRLARIGSLDDDEVIEHLVTVRGIGPWTAQMFLMFDLRRIDVWPTGDYGVRAGFARAHGWEAIPTEKEMVALGEPFSPYRSVVAWWCWREVDTATPG
;
A
#
# COMPACT_ATOMS: atom_id res chain seq x y z
N MET A 1 -14.01 13.21 -7.86
CA MET A 1 -12.57 12.90 -7.85
C MET A 1 -12.00 13.24 -6.48
N PRO A 2 -11.67 12.24 -5.65
CA PRO A 2 -10.98 12.50 -4.40
C PRO A 2 -9.56 13.02 -4.69
N SER A 3 -9.17 14.13 -4.04
CA SER A 3 -7.78 14.64 -4.08
C SER A 3 -6.92 13.86 -3.07
N PRO A 4 -5.61 13.66 -3.29
CA PRO A 4 -4.73 13.05 -2.29
C PRO A 4 -4.84 13.81 -0.96
N ALA A 5 -5.19 13.11 0.12
CA ALA A 5 -5.41 13.76 1.40
C ALA A 5 -4.08 14.30 1.96
N THR A 6 -4.10 15.51 2.52
CA THR A 6 -2.92 16.17 3.09
C THR A 6 -2.63 15.66 4.51
N ARG A 7 -1.43 15.90 5.07
CA ARG A 7 -1.13 15.50 6.47
C ARG A 7 -2.11 16.13 7.48
N PRO A 8 -2.51 17.41 7.33
CA PRO A 8 -3.62 17.98 8.10
C PRO A 8 -4.93 17.19 7.99
N ALA A 9 -5.27 16.66 6.80
CA ALA A 9 -6.49 15.89 6.59
C ALA A 9 -6.48 14.56 7.36
N TRP A 10 -5.34 13.87 7.44
CA TRP A 10 -5.21 12.63 8.23
C TRP A 10 -5.31 12.87 9.74
N ASN A 11 -4.72 13.96 10.24
CA ASN A 11 -4.85 14.34 11.65
C ASN A 11 -6.30 14.71 12.00
N ALA A 12 -6.98 15.47 11.15
CA ALA A 12 -8.38 15.84 11.35
C ALA A 12 -9.31 14.61 11.30
N ALA A 13 -9.05 13.67 10.38
CA ALA A 13 -9.77 12.39 10.31
C ALA A 13 -9.60 11.58 11.60
N ALA A 14 -8.37 11.47 12.10
CA ALA A 14 -8.07 10.78 13.36
C ALA A 14 -8.80 11.40 14.56
N ALA A 15 -8.77 12.73 14.70
CA ALA A 15 -9.48 13.43 15.75
C ALA A 15 -11.01 13.19 15.68
N ARG A 16 -11.59 13.28 14.47
CA ARG A 16 -13.03 13.03 14.26
C ARG A 16 -13.44 11.60 14.59
N LEU A 17 -12.59 10.61 14.31
CA LEU A 17 -12.85 9.22 14.69
C LEU A 17 -12.81 9.06 16.21
N ALA A 18 -11.82 9.64 16.88
CA ALA A 18 -11.69 9.61 18.34
C ALA A 18 -12.88 10.26 19.05
N GLU A 19 -13.45 11.33 18.49
CA GLU A 19 -14.67 11.97 19.02
C GLU A 19 -15.92 11.09 18.91
N ARG A 20 -15.97 10.19 17.91
CA ARG A 20 -17.18 9.42 17.57
C ARG A 20 -17.22 8.04 18.20
N ASP A 21 -16.06 7.47 18.50
CA ASP A 21 -15.95 6.08 18.94
C ASP A 21 -14.92 5.93 20.06
N PRO A 22 -15.28 5.34 21.21
CA PRO A 22 -14.39 5.21 22.36
C PRO A 22 -13.20 4.27 22.13
N VAL A 23 -13.34 3.25 21.27
CA VAL A 23 -12.23 2.37 20.89
C VAL A 23 -11.24 3.17 20.03
N MET A 24 -11.74 3.97 19.08
CA MET A 24 -10.90 4.86 18.28
C MET A 24 -10.23 5.94 19.13
N ALA A 25 -10.90 6.47 20.16
CA ALA A 25 -10.29 7.39 21.12
C ALA A 25 -9.09 6.74 21.83
N ALA A 26 -9.27 5.53 22.34
CA ALA A 26 -8.20 4.77 23.00
C ALA A 26 -7.04 4.43 22.06
N LEU A 27 -7.30 4.17 20.77
CA LEU A 27 -6.26 3.97 19.75
C LEU A 27 -5.52 5.27 19.44
N HIS A 28 -6.25 6.38 19.31
CA HIS A 28 -5.66 7.70 19.08
C HIS A 28 -4.77 8.13 20.25
N ASP A 29 -5.19 7.93 21.49
CA ASP A 29 -4.38 8.32 22.67
C ASP A 29 -3.08 7.51 22.76
N ARG A 30 -3.10 6.23 22.36
CA ARG A 30 -1.93 5.35 22.40
C ARG A 30 -0.96 5.60 21.24
N HIS A 31 -1.46 5.78 20.02
CA HIS A 31 -0.61 5.81 18.81
C HIS A 31 -0.50 7.19 18.15
N GLY A 32 -1.39 8.10 18.50
CA GLY A 32 -1.59 9.38 17.81
C GLY A 32 -2.14 9.21 16.40
N ALA A 33 -2.16 10.31 15.65
CA ALA A 33 -2.57 10.31 14.24
C ALA A 33 -1.52 9.61 13.32
N PRO A 34 -1.95 8.99 12.21
CA PRO A 34 -1.05 8.36 11.25
C PRO A 34 0.04 9.31 10.72
N ARG A 35 1.29 8.86 10.79
CA ARG A 35 2.46 9.61 10.28
C ARG A 35 2.98 8.97 8.99
N LEU A 36 2.23 9.14 7.92
CA LEU A 36 2.64 8.63 6.61
C LEU A 36 3.71 9.52 5.97
N ALA A 37 4.68 8.90 5.31
CA ALA A 37 5.59 9.60 4.42
C ALA A 37 4.82 10.27 3.28
N ARG A 38 5.44 11.24 2.61
CA ARG A 38 4.85 11.75 1.37
C ARG A 38 4.89 10.63 0.33
N GLY A 39 3.75 10.37 -0.30
CA GLY A 39 3.68 9.47 -1.44
C GLY A 39 4.54 9.98 -2.61
N PRO A 40 4.88 9.09 -3.56
CA PRO A 40 5.69 9.45 -4.72
C PRO A 40 5.00 10.51 -5.57
N ARG A 41 5.81 11.33 -6.24
CA ARG A 41 5.32 12.21 -7.31
C ARG A 41 4.79 11.35 -8.47
N ALA A 42 3.96 11.95 -9.33
CA ALA A 42 3.29 11.22 -10.40
C ALA A 42 4.26 10.53 -11.37
N ASP A 43 5.40 11.14 -11.64
CA ASP A 43 6.53 10.64 -12.45
C ASP A 43 7.32 9.52 -11.76
N ALA A 44 7.31 9.46 -10.43
CA ALA A 44 8.00 8.43 -9.64
C ALA A 44 7.14 7.21 -9.26
N ARG A 45 5.83 7.20 -9.61
CA ARG A 45 4.91 6.11 -9.22
C ARG A 45 5.27 4.76 -9.82
N PHE A 46 5.83 4.74 -11.03
CA PHE A 46 6.28 3.50 -11.66
C PHE A 46 7.40 2.86 -10.84
N GLU A 47 8.43 3.63 -10.52
CA GLU A 47 9.54 3.19 -9.69
C GLU A 47 9.07 2.74 -8.30
N ALA A 48 8.19 3.52 -7.65
CA ALA A 48 7.66 3.19 -6.32
C ALA A 48 6.87 1.87 -6.30
N LEU A 49 6.06 1.61 -7.34
CA LEU A 49 5.29 0.37 -7.45
C LEU A 49 6.20 -0.83 -7.77
N ALA A 50 7.20 -0.65 -8.63
CA ALA A 50 8.21 -1.67 -8.91
C ALA A 50 9.07 -1.99 -7.66
N ASN A 51 9.44 -0.96 -6.89
CA ASN A 51 10.11 -1.11 -5.59
C ASN A 51 9.26 -1.92 -4.62
N SER A 52 7.96 -1.61 -4.52
CA SER A 52 7.01 -2.36 -3.69
C SER A 52 6.97 -3.84 -4.07
N ILE A 53 6.94 -4.17 -5.37
CA ILE A 53 7.02 -5.57 -5.85
C ILE A 53 8.34 -6.22 -5.42
N ALA A 54 9.46 -5.51 -5.55
CA ALA A 54 10.77 -6.02 -5.16
C ALA A 54 10.85 -6.32 -3.65
N TYR A 55 10.17 -5.54 -2.81
CA TYR A 55 10.18 -5.65 -1.34
C TYR A 55 9.29 -6.77 -0.78
N GLN A 56 8.34 -7.30 -1.57
CA GLN A 56 7.42 -8.35 -1.11
C GLN A 56 8.16 -9.55 -0.49
N GLN A 57 7.68 -10.04 0.67
CA GLN A 57 8.20 -11.25 1.34
C GLN A 57 9.69 -11.21 1.70
N LEU A 58 10.29 -10.02 1.86
CA LEU A 58 11.68 -9.83 2.26
C LEU A 58 11.78 -8.92 3.48
N ASN A 59 12.83 -9.08 4.28
CA ASN A 59 13.20 -8.05 5.25
C ASN A 59 13.75 -6.80 4.51
N GLY A 60 13.60 -5.63 5.13
CA GLY A 60 13.92 -4.35 4.49
C GLY A 60 15.38 -4.21 4.03
N ARG A 61 16.34 -4.82 4.74
CA ARG A 61 17.77 -4.76 4.38
C ARG A 61 18.07 -5.58 3.11
N ALA A 62 17.53 -6.79 3.04
CA ALA A 62 17.66 -7.65 1.86
C ALA A 62 16.99 -6.99 0.64
N ALA A 63 15.78 -6.48 0.82
CA ALA A 63 15.03 -5.80 -0.23
C ALA A 63 15.77 -4.55 -0.74
N ALA A 64 16.30 -3.71 0.15
CA ALA A 64 17.08 -2.52 -0.22
C ALA A 64 18.35 -2.88 -1.01
N THR A 65 19.03 -3.97 -0.64
CA THR A 65 20.23 -4.44 -1.33
C THR A 65 19.90 -4.90 -2.76
N ILE A 66 18.82 -5.68 -2.93
CA ILE A 66 18.35 -6.13 -4.23
C ILE A 66 17.91 -4.94 -5.08
N TRP A 67 17.16 -4.00 -4.49
CA TRP A 67 16.68 -2.83 -5.19
C TRP A 67 17.81 -1.94 -5.70
N GLY A 68 18.85 -1.70 -4.89
CA GLY A 68 20.03 -0.96 -5.34
C GLY A 68 20.68 -1.58 -6.58
N ARG A 69 20.86 -2.91 -6.59
CA ARG A 69 21.41 -3.63 -7.76
C ARG A 69 20.49 -3.58 -8.97
N VAL A 70 19.17 -3.57 -8.76
CA VAL A 70 18.19 -3.42 -9.84
C VAL A 70 18.29 -2.02 -10.46
N LEU A 71 18.40 -0.97 -9.64
CA LEU A 71 18.64 0.38 -10.13
C LEU A 71 19.95 0.47 -10.91
N ASP A 72 21.03 -0.15 -10.41
CA ASP A 72 22.32 -0.18 -11.12
C ASP A 72 22.23 -0.90 -12.48
N ALA A 73 21.43 -1.98 -12.56
CA ALA A 73 21.24 -2.74 -13.79
C ALA A 73 20.40 -1.99 -14.84
N VAL A 74 19.42 -1.19 -14.41
CA VAL A 74 18.55 -0.39 -15.30
C VAL A 74 19.21 0.93 -15.70
N GLY A 75 19.98 1.53 -14.80
CA GLY A 75 20.69 2.78 -15.03
C GLY A 75 20.03 4.00 -14.37
N PRO A 76 20.42 5.22 -14.78
CA PRO A 76 20.15 6.44 -14.02
C PRO A 76 18.67 6.88 -14.02
N SER A 77 17.83 6.31 -14.88
CA SER A 77 16.41 6.60 -14.94
C SER A 77 15.61 5.31 -14.96
N PHE A 78 14.83 5.08 -13.91
CA PHE A 78 13.98 3.90 -13.79
C PHE A 78 12.62 4.17 -14.46
N THR A 79 12.58 4.09 -15.79
CA THR A 79 11.35 4.25 -16.60
C THR A 79 10.87 2.90 -17.14
N PRO A 80 9.60 2.79 -17.58
CA PRO A 80 9.10 1.59 -18.24
C PRO A 80 9.98 1.15 -19.41
N GLU A 81 10.35 2.08 -20.28
CA GLU A 81 11.19 1.86 -21.45
C GLU A 81 12.59 1.36 -21.05
N ALA A 82 13.19 1.98 -20.02
CA ALA A 82 14.50 1.58 -19.52
C ALA A 82 14.47 0.16 -18.95
N VAL A 83 13.42 -0.20 -18.21
CA VAL A 83 13.24 -1.55 -17.67
C VAL A 83 13.05 -2.58 -18.80
N LEU A 84 12.31 -2.24 -19.86
CA LEU A 84 12.08 -3.12 -21.01
C LEU A 84 13.32 -3.30 -21.90
N ALA A 85 14.26 -2.36 -21.86
CA ALA A 85 15.51 -2.43 -22.62
C ALA A 85 16.57 -3.34 -21.96
N VAL A 86 16.39 -3.73 -20.69
CA VAL A 86 17.33 -4.58 -19.94
C VAL A 86 17.03 -6.06 -20.19
N ASP A 87 18.07 -6.88 -20.34
CA ASP A 87 17.88 -8.33 -20.42
C ASP A 87 17.32 -8.86 -19.08
N PRO A 88 16.21 -9.62 -19.07
CA PRO A 88 15.63 -10.13 -17.83
C PRO A 88 16.62 -10.93 -16.95
N SER A 89 17.66 -11.53 -17.53
CA SER A 89 18.74 -12.19 -16.78
C SER A 89 19.54 -11.25 -15.89
N GLN A 90 19.70 -9.97 -16.27
CA GLN A 90 20.38 -8.96 -15.46
C GLN A 90 19.56 -8.59 -14.22
N LEU A 91 18.23 -8.46 -14.37
CA LEU A 91 17.31 -8.24 -13.26
C LEU A 91 17.31 -9.42 -12.27
N ARG A 92 17.42 -10.65 -12.78
CA ARG A 92 17.59 -11.85 -11.95
C ARG A 92 18.94 -11.89 -11.26
N ALA A 93 20.02 -11.52 -11.95
CA ALA A 93 21.36 -11.44 -11.38
C ALA A 93 21.45 -10.37 -10.26
N ALA A 94 20.64 -9.32 -10.33
CA ALA A 94 20.49 -8.33 -9.26
C ALA A 94 19.80 -8.88 -7.99
N GLY A 95 19.19 -10.07 -8.07
CA GLY A 95 18.60 -10.79 -6.94
C GLY A 95 17.08 -10.84 -6.94
N LEU A 96 16.42 -10.40 -8.01
CA LEU A 96 14.98 -10.61 -8.16
C LEU A 96 14.66 -12.08 -8.44
N SER A 97 13.57 -12.58 -7.85
CA SER A 97 13.02 -13.89 -8.20
C SER A 97 12.43 -13.87 -9.62
N ASN A 98 12.19 -15.04 -10.20
CA ASN A 98 11.50 -15.16 -11.50
C ASN A 98 10.12 -14.48 -11.46
N ALA A 99 9.37 -14.66 -10.36
CA ALA A 99 8.05 -14.05 -10.19
C ALA A 99 8.12 -12.52 -10.15
N LYS A 100 9.04 -11.96 -9.36
CA LYS A 100 9.21 -10.50 -9.24
C LYS A 100 9.73 -9.87 -10.52
N THR A 101 10.67 -10.54 -11.20
CA THR A 101 11.17 -10.11 -12.51
C THR A 101 10.02 -10.04 -13.52
N ALA A 102 9.21 -11.10 -13.61
CA ALA A 102 8.08 -11.11 -14.52
C ALA A 102 6.99 -10.07 -14.16
N ALA A 103 6.77 -9.81 -12.87
CA ALA A 103 5.85 -8.78 -12.41
C ALA A 103 6.31 -7.37 -12.79
N ILE A 104 7.59 -7.04 -12.58
CA ILE A 104 8.17 -5.74 -12.93
C ILE A 104 8.17 -5.53 -14.45
N LEU A 105 8.50 -6.56 -15.25
CA LEU A 105 8.44 -6.48 -16.71
C LEU A 105 7.00 -6.33 -17.23
N ASP A 106 6.03 -7.04 -16.66
CA ASP A 106 4.61 -6.87 -17.03
C ASP A 106 4.08 -5.49 -16.63
N LEU A 107 4.48 -4.96 -15.47
CA LEU A 107 4.18 -3.59 -15.07
C LEU A 107 4.77 -2.60 -16.08
N ALA A 108 6.05 -2.75 -16.45
CA ALA A 108 6.71 -1.88 -17.42
C ALA A 108 5.99 -1.91 -18.78
N ALA A 109 5.71 -3.10 -19.32
CA ALA A 109 5.01 -3.26 -20.60
C ALA A 109 3.63 -2.59 -20.61
N ARG A 110 2.84 -2.75 -19.53
CA ARG A 110 1.50 -2.17 -19.43
C ARG A 110 1.51 -0.65 -19.25
N VAL A 111 2.56 -0.11 -18.61
CA VAL A 111 2.70 1.33 -18.48
C VAL A 111 3.17 1.94 -19.81
N ASP A 112 4.12 1.29 -20.47
CA ASP A 112 4.66 1.68 -21.78
C ASP A 112 3.57 1.71 -22.87
N ASP A 113 2.73 0.67 -22.97
CA ASP A 113 1.63 0.63 -23.93
C ASP A 113 0.34 1.35 -23.49
N GLY A 114 0.36 1.95 -22.29
CA GLY A 114 -0.73 2.79 -21.79
C GLY A 114 -1.96 2.04 -21.27
N ARG A 115 -1.90 0.70 -21.11
CA ARG A 115 -2.92 -0.08 -20.38
C ARG A 115 -2.98 0.30 -18.89
N VAL A 116 -1.87 0.70 -18.28
CA VAL A 116 -1.78 1.20 -16.90
C VAL A 116 -1.24 2.63 -16.90
N ARG A 117 -2.09 3.62 -16.59
CA ARG A 117 -1.74 5.05 -16.70
C ARG A 117 -1.37 5.67 -15.35
N LEU A 118 -0.19 5.34 -14.82
CA LEU A 118 0.25 5.78 -13.49
C LEU A 118 0.33 7.31 -13.31
N ALA A 119 0.61 8.07 -14.37
CA ALA A 119 0.63 9.53 -14.30
C ALA A 119 -0.74 10.11 -13.88
N ARG A 120 -1.84 9.50 -14.36
CA ARG A 120 -3.22 9.94 -14.11
C ARG A 120 -3.95 9.11 -13.06
N ILE A 121 -3.39 8.00 -12.61
CA ILE A 121 -4.07 7.05 -11.71
C ILE A 121 -4.61 7.70 -10.42
N GLY A 122 -3.97 8.76 -9.93
CA GLY A 122 -4.45 9.49 -8.74
C GLY A 122 -5.76 10.27 -8.93
N SER A 123 -6.22 10.48 -10.17
CA SER A 123 -7.52 11.12 -10.44
C SER A 123 -8.67 10.13 -10.50
N LEU A 124 -8.38 8.83 -10.64
CA LEU A 124 -9.39 7.77 -10.67
C LEU A 124 -9.97 7.53 -9.28
N ASP A 125 -11.18 7.00 -9.23
CA ASP A 125 -11.78 6.56 -7.97
C ASP A 125 -11.14 5.24 -7.50
N ASP A 126 -11.28 4.89 -6.22
CA ASP A 126 -10.48 3.83 -5.58
C ASP A 126 -10.70 2.45 -6.23
N ASP A 127 -11.94 2.12 -6.60
CA ASP A 127 -12.27 0.87 -7.30
C ASP A 127 -11.63 0.80 -8.68
N GLU A 128 -11.64 1.90 -9.43
CA GLU A 128 -10.99 1.96 -10.75
C GLU A 128 -9.47 1.78 -10.63
N VAL A 129 -8.84 2.38 -9.62
CA VAL A 129 -7.40 2.17 -9.36
C VAL A 129 -7.12 0.69 -9.09
N ILE A 130 -7.92 0.04 -8.25
CA ILE A 130 -7.77 -1.38 -7.95
C ILE A 130 -7.91 -2.20 -9.24
N GLU A 131 -8.99 -2.01 -10.00
CA GLU A 131 -9.23 -2.70 -11.26
C GLU A 131 -8.07 -2.58 -12.24
N HIS A 132 -7.47 -1.38 -12.37
CA HIS A 132 -6.33 -1.17 -13.24
C HIS A 132 -5.07 -1.91 -12.74
N LEU A 133 -4.77 -1.80 -11.45
CA LEU A 133 -3.55 -2.33 -10.88
C LEU A 133 -3.55 -3.86 -10.77
N VAL A 134 -4.69 -4.49 -10.47
CA VAL A 134 -4.78 -5.96 -10.35
C VAL A 134 -4.61 -6.69 -11.69
N THR A 135 -4.67 -5.97 -12.81
CA THR A 135 -4.33 -6.55 -14.12
C THR A 135 -2.84 -6.87 -14.26
N VAL A 136 -1.99 -6.25 -13.44
CA VAL A 136 -0.55 -6.45 -13.43
C VAL A 136 -0.21 -7.73 -12.67
N ARG A 137 0.60 -8.59 -13.28
CA ARG A 137 1.10 -9.81 -12.66
C ARG A 137 1.74 -9.50 -11.30
N GLY A 138 1.34 -10.24 -10.27
CA GLY A 138 1.91 -10.11 -8.92
C GLY A 138 1.35 -8.95 -8.09
N ILE A 139 0.40 -8.17 -8.64
CA ILE A 139 -0.38 -7.18 -7.89
C ILE A 139 -1.77 -7.77 -7.61
N GLY A 140 -2.05 -8.07 -6.35
CA GLY A 140 -3.38 -8.46 -5.89
C GLY A 140 -4.15 -7.26 -5.31
N PRO A 141 -5.44 -7.47 -4.92
CA PRO A 141 -6.27 -6.43 -4.31
C PRO A 141 -5.60 -5.76 -3.11
N TRP A 142 -4.97 -6.56 -2.24
CA TRP A 142 -4.24 -6.05 -1.09
C TRP A 142 -3.12 -5.08 -1.49
N THR A 143 -2.29 -5.42 -2.47
CA THR A 143 -1.20 -4.54 -2.95
C THR A 143 -1.75 -3.25 -3.55
N ALA A 144 -2.85 -3.31 -4.30
CA ALA A 144 -3.50 -2.13 -4.84
C ALA A 144 -4.07 -1.22 -3.74
N GLN A 145 -4.64 -1.80 -2.67
CA GLN A 145 -5.09 -1.06 -1.50
C GLN A 145 -3.93 -0.40 -0.73
N MET A 146 -2.78 -1.07 -0.62
CA MET A 146 -1.57 -0.47 -0.03
C MET A 146 -1.09 0.72 -0.87
N PHE A 147 -1.12 0.60 -2.20
CA PHE A 147 -0.82 1.71 -3.10
C PHE A 147 -1.79 2.88 -2.92
N LEU A 148 -3.10 2.62 -2.79
CA LEU A 148 -4.08 3.67 -2.50
C LEU A 148 -3.77 4.41 -1.19
N MET A 149 -3.46 3.67 -0.12
CA MET A 149 -3.23 4.24 1.21
C MET A 149 -1.90 5.00 1.32
N PHE A 150 -0.80 4.42 0.81
CA PHE A 150 0.54 4.95 1.06
C PHE A 150 1.07 5.81 -0.08
N ASP A 151 0.73 5.48 -1.33
CA ASP A 151 1.24 6.22 -2.49
C ASP A 151 0.26 7.33 -2.91
N LEU A 152 -1.04 7.01 -2.97
CA LEU A 152 -2.09 7.98 -3.31
C LEU A 152 -2.70 8.69 -2.10
N ARG A 153 -2.39 8.24 -0.88
CA ARG A 153 -2.86 8.85 0.38
C ARG A 153 -4.38 8.94 0.49
N ARG A 154 -5.08 7.94 -0.03
CA ARG A 154 -6.52 7.76 0.19
C ARG A 154 -6.78 7.50 1.68
N ILE A 155 -7.78 8.18 2.22
CA ILE A 155 -8.13 8.14 3.66
C ILE A 155 -9.24 7.14 3.98
N ASP A 156 -9.90 6.58 2.96
CA ASP A 156 -11.07 5.72 3.13
C ASP A 156 -10.95 4.31 2.52
N VAL A 157 -9.73 3.80 2.43
CA VAL A 157 -9.45 2.42 2.05
C VAL A 157 -9.61 1.50 3.26
N TRP A 158 -10.30 0.38 3.06
CA TRP A 158 -10.55 -0.64 4.08
C TRP A 158 -10.07 -2.02 3.62
N PRO A 159 -8.83 -2.44 3.97
CA PRO A 159 -8.24 -3.67 3.47
C PRO A 159 -8.75 -4.88 4.27
N THR A 160 -9.98 -5.31 4.02
CA THR A 160 -10.65 -6.40 4.73
C THR A 160 -9.92 -7.74 4.67
N GLY A 161 -9.13 -7.99 3.62
CA GLY A 161 -8.30 -9.19 3.47
C GLY A 161 -6.97 -9.15 4.26
N ASP A 162 -6.59 -8.00 4.83
CA ASP A 162 -5.36 -7.86 5.60
C ASP A 162 -5.50 -8.48 7.00
N TYR A 163 -4.67 -9.48 7.30
CA TYR A 163 -4.67 -10.15 8.60
C TYR A 163 -4.34 -9.20 9.75
N GLY A 164 -3.37 -8.29 9.57
CA GLY A 164 -2.97 -7.33 10.59
C GLY A 164 -4.10 -6.35 10.94
N VAL A 165 -4.86 -5.90 9.93
CA VAL A 165 -6.05 -5.07 10.16
C VAL A 165 -7.13 -5.85 10.90
N ARG A 166 -7.43 -7.08 10.47
CA ARG A 166 -8.42 -7.95 11.14
C ARG A 166 -8.05 -8.24 12.59
N ALA A 167 -6.80 -8.65 12.83
CA ALA A 167 -6.29 -8.98 14.15
C ALA A 167 -6.22 -7.74 15.06
N GLY A 168 -5.76 -6.61 14.52
CA GLY A 168 -5.72 -5.34 15.24
C GLY A 168 -7.10 -4.82 15.60
N PHE A 169 -8.08 -4.98 14.70
CA PHE A 169 -9.47 -4.61 14.97
C PHE A 169 -10.06 -5.46 16.11
N ALA A 170 -9.90 -6.79 16.05
CA ALA A 170 -10.33 -7.70 17.12
C ALA A 170 -9.70 -7.32 18.47
N ARG A 171 -8.38 -7.08 18.48
CA ARG A 171 -7.64 -6.69 19.68
C ARG A 171 -8.12 -5.37 20.26
N ALA A 172 -8.32 -4.36 19.41
CA ALA A 172 -8.80 -3.05 19.86
C ALA A 172 -10.18 -3.13 20.53
N HIS A 173 -11.04 -4.06 20.08
CA HIS A 173 -12.37 -4.30 20.64
C HIS A 173 -12.39 -5.37 21.75
N GLY A 174 -11.23 -5.94 22.12
CA GLY A 174 -11.13 -6.99 23.15
C GLY A 174 -11.78 -8.32 22.74
N TRP A 175 -11.87 -8.61 21.44
CA TRP A 175 -12.48 -9.84 20.93
C TRP A 175 -11.47 -10.98 20.88
N GLU A 176 -11.90 -12.17 21.31
CA GLU A 176 -11.08 -13.39 21.23
C GLU A 176 -10.96 -13.92 19.79
N ALA A 177 -12.05 -13.82 19.02
CA ALA A 177 -12.09 -14.28 17.63
C ALA A 177 -11.75 -13.14 16.67
N ILE A 178 -10.85 -13.43 15.71
CA ILE A 178 -10.53 -12.49 14.62
C ILE A 178 -11.66 -12.53 13.59
N PRO A 179 -12.35 -11.41 13.31
CA PRO A 179 -13.42 -11.36 12.30
C PRO A 179 -12.94 -11.87 10.95
N THR A 180 -13.82 -12.50 10.20
CA THR A 180 -13.59 -12.89 8.80
C THR A 180 -13.51 -11.67 7.88
N GLU A 181 -12.91 -11.81 6.71
CA GLU A 181 -12.89 -10.75 5.68
C GLU A 181 -14.31 -10.25 5.34
N LYS A 182 -15.29 -11.15 5.31
CA LYS A 182 -16.70 -10.81 5.04
C LYS A 182 -17.32 -9.96 6.16
N GLU A 183 -17.04 -10.32 7.41
CA GLU A 183 -17.54 -9.55 8.57
C GLU A 183 -16.90 -8.16 8.63
N MET A 184 -15.63 -8.05 8.26
CA MET A 184 -14.94 -6.76 8.23
C MET A 184 -15.63 -5.73 7.34
N VAL A 185 -16.32 -6.13 6.27
CA VAL A 185 -17.04 -5.19 5.39
C VAL A 185 -18.03 -4.35 6.21
N ALA A 186 -18.94 -4.99 6.94
CA ALA A 186 -19.95 -4.28 7.75
C ALA A 186 -19.32 -3.54 8.94
N LEU A 187 -18.27 -4.11 9.53
CA LEU A 187 -17.56 -3.50 10.66
C LEU A 187 -16.82 -2.21 10.27
N GLY A 188 -16.45 -2.04 9.00
CA GLY A 188 -15.79 -0.84 8.50
C GLY A 188 -16.71 0.35 8.27
N GLU A 189 -18.00 0.11 8.00
CA GLU A 189 -18.96 1.14 7.59
C GLU A 189 -19.06 2.34 8.56
N PRO A 190 -19.14 2.15 9.89
CA PRO A 190 -19.21 3.27 10.83
C PRO A 190 -18.00 4.22 10.79
N PHE A 191 -16.88 3.75 10.25
CA PHE A 191 -15.62 4.49 10.19
C PHE A 191 -15.40 5.20 8.85
N SER A 192 -16.30 5.05 7.87
CA SER A 192 -16.27 5.87 6.66
C SER A 192 -16.53 7.35 7.02
N PRO A 193 -15.84 8.32 6.38
CA PRO A 193 -14.92 8.20 5.26
C PRO A 193 -13.44 8.19 5.67
N TYR A 194 -13.08 7.52 6.78
CA TYR A 194 -11.75 7.54 7.39
C TYR A 194 -11.17 6.15 7.67
N ARG A 195 -11.64 5.12 6.96
CA ARG A 195 -11.28 3.71 7.23
C ARG A 195 -9.78 3.43 7.17
N SER A 196 -9.02 4.20 6.39
CA SER A 196 -7.55 4.05 6.35
C SER A 196 -6.84 4.45 7.64
N VAL A 197 -7.43 5.36 8.42
CA VAL A 197 -6.90 5.72 9.74
C VAL A 197 -7.09 4.57 10.71
N VAL A 198 -8.28 3.93 10.67
CA VAL A 198 -8.59 2.76 11.50
C VAL A 198 -7.66 1.60 11.14
N ALA A 199 -7.51 1.29 9.85
CA ALA A 199 -6.58 0.26 9.37
C ALA A 199 -5.14 0.52 9.87
N TRP A 200 -4.69 1.77 9.81
CA TRP A 200 -3.38 2.14 10.33
C TRP A 200 -3.23 1.87 11.83
N TRP A 201 -4.22 2.23 12.64
CA TRP A 201 -4.21 1.91 14.07
C TRP A 201 -4.24 0.40 14.33
N CYS A 202 -5.01 -0.37 13.57
CA CYS A 202 -5.03 -1.82 13.69
C CYS A 202 -3.64 -2.43 13.49
N TRP A 203 -2.87 -1.98 12.50
CA TRP A 203 -1.48 -2.43 12.35
C TRP A 203 -0.61 -2.06 13.57
N ARG A 204 -0.76 -0.83 14.10
CA ARG A 204 -0.02 -0.40 15.31
C ARG A 204 -0.36 -1.24 16.54
N GLU A 205 -1.61 -1.64 16.69
CA GLU A 205 -2.04 -2.54 17.76
C GLU A 205 -1.33 -3.90 17.69
N VAL A 206 -1.18 -4.45 16.49
CA VAL A 206 -0.50 -5.74 16.28
C VAL A 206 1.01 -5.59 16.46
N ASP A 207 1.61 -4.51 15.96
CA ASP A 207 3.06 -4.24 16.11
C ASP A 207 3.48 -4.16 17.58
N THR A 208 2.67 -3.51 18.43
CA THR A 208 2.96 -3.38 19.87
C THR A 208 2.72 -4.67 20.66
N ALA A 209 2.04 -5.65 20.07
CA ALA A 209 1.74 -6.94 20.69
C ALA A 209 2.88 -7.96 20.56
N THR A 210 3.80 -7.74 19.64
CA THR A 210 4.95 -8.63 19.41
C THR A 210 6.14 -8.05 20.18
N PRO A 211 6.57 -8.64 21.32
CA PRO A 211 7.88 -8.34 21.86
C PRO A 211 8.91 -8.77 20.81
N GLY A 212 9.82 -7.86 20.44
CA GLY A 212 10.98 -8.19 19.62
C GLY A 212 11.88 -9.23 20.27
#